data_AF-A0A9P9D537-F1
#
_entry.id   AF-A0A9P9D537-F1
#
_cell.length_a   1.000
_cell.length_b   1.000
_cell.length_c   1.000
_cell.angle_alpha   90.00
_cell.angle_beta   90.00
_cell.angle_gamma   90.00
#
_symmetry.space_group_name_H-M   'P 1'
#
loop_
_entity.id
_entity.type
_entity.pdbx_description
1 polymer ?
#
loop_
_entity_poly.entity_id
_entity_poly.type
_entity_poly.pdbx_seq_one_letter_code
_entity_poly.pdbx_strand_id
1 'polypeptide(L)'
;MAVHDLIVKNLSNHDQRFQVHGWNNNQDIVVKPKSEVRIKAPDKTSGAIIAVHDGQIGEQAELTKCGYMDLDFFDLSNICGAGGNMIVMQVGEPGTAKGDPRFMQGLQDAWKKASQKTKDELKNCVTVKDGRPIRIAAPKDFPKLEAFVRTWANGKTYIGVGAWGGHAGNPEDNKQSSAAKTSRDCLILYSDDPITIPKAGARVMNTFAAIPSAEIGGVPIEDEAEGSGDQTENADTNETEEPKGEEPTINEADAQVKSDEDVKAQAEALLAAAGGDPSAIPPEALLALAQASGDVQGGDASVVTETTFVTLAADQGPGIQLTNKSKKETDYYFYDNYWNGNGTAGANFDKPLKNIKLKPDASQFVSLPRSFKGRVQRGTQLPCTWVEFQLDASDDHKAHGDISLQQGCDGAATIASTDGTNVSNGFTHDVVTGAPAAAIRKKPNGERATDTTVGNWMGGPNKAAIDYLNKVVGQRRAYIVGGTGTPDVASKNNRLAVVMY
;
A
#
# COMPACT_ATOMS: atom_id res chain seq x y z
N MET A 1 3.11 -12.06 -15.89
CA MET A 1 4.25 -12.08 -14.94
C MET A 1 4.66 -13.53 -14.74
N ALA A 2 5.97 -13.81 -14.63
CA ALA A 2 6.39 -15.16 -14.26
C ALA A 2 5.93 -15.48 -12.83
N VAL A 3 5.60 -16.74 -12.58
CA VAL A 3 5.18 -17.22 -11.26
C VAL A 3 6.14 -18.30 -10.83
N HIS A 4 6.76 -18.09 -9.68
CA HIS A 4 7.70 -19.01 -9.06
C HIS A 4 7.08 -19.65 -7.82
N ASP A 5 7.65 -20.77 -7.39
CA ASP A 5 7.26 -21.44 -6.15
C ASP A 5 8.16 -20.99 -4.98
N LEU A 6 7.54 -20.78 -3.83
CA LEU A 6 8.20 -20.94 -2.53
C LEU A 6 8.00 -22.37 -2.08
N ILE A 7 9.08 -23.11 -1.94
CA ILE A 7 9.09 -24.49 -1.48
C ILE A 7 9.45 -24.45 0.01
N VAL A 8 8.45 -24.62 0.88
CA VAL A 8 8.64 -24.65 2.33
C VAL A 8 8.77 -26.09 2.77
N LYS A 9 9.97 -26.49 3.21
CA LYS A 9 10.28 -27.86 3.61
C LYS A 9 10.53 -27.96 5.11
N ASN A 10 9.75 -28.80 5.76
CA ASN A 10 9.92 -29.15 7.16
C ASN A 10 10.77 -30.41 7.27
N LEU A 11 11.97 -30.27 7.82
CA LEU A 11 12.89 -31.36 8.07
C LEU A 11 12.78 -31.90 9.49
N SER A 12 11.91 -31.37 10.35
CA SER A 12 11.65 -31.89 11.70
C SER A 12 10.85 -33.20 11.66
N ASN A 13 10.74 -33.83 12.84
CA ASN A 13 9.94 -35.06 13.05
C ASN A 13 8.51 -34.77 13.54
N HIS A 14 8.10 -33.49 13.57
CA HIS A 14 6.75 -33.07 13.94
C HIS A 14 6.21 -32.05 12.92
N ASP A 15 4.90 -31.83 12.95
CA ASP A 15 4.23 -30.77 12.17
C ASP A 15 4.82 -29.41 12.53
N GLN A 16 5.13 -28.59 11.53
CA GLN A 16 5.55 -27.20 11.74
C GLN A 16 4.52 -26.25 11.13
N ARG A 17 4.02 -25.32 11.94
CA ARG A 17 3.16 -24.23 11.47
C ARG A 17 4.01 -23.07 10.97
N PHE A 18 3.58 -22.48 9.86
CA PHE A 18 4.11 -21.21 9.36
C PHE A 18 2.98 -20.23 9.10
N GLN A 19 3.19 -18.97 9.47
CA GLN A 19 2.39 -17.87 8.90
C GLN A 19 2.92 -17.56 7.51
N VAL A 20 2.00 -17.28 6.60
CA VAL A 20 2.30 -16.85 5.24
C VAL A 20 1.72 -15.45 5.07
N HIS A 21 2.58 -14.49 4.75
CA HIS A 21 2.18 -13.11 4.46
C HIS A 21 2.52 -12.77 3.02
N GLY A 22 1.65 -12.05 2.34
CA GLY A 22 1.80 -11.61 0.94
C GLY A 22 1.45 -12.66 -0.12
N TRP A 23 1.37 -13.93 0.26
CA TRP A 23 1.02 -15.06 -0.60
C TRP A 23 0.02 -16.00 0.08
N ASN A 24 -0.47 -17.01 -0.65
CA ASN A 24 -1.43 -18.00 -0.12
C ASN A 24 -2.68 -17.37 0.51
N ASN A 25 -3.15 -16.23 -0.01
CA ASN A 25 -4.26 -15.45 0.58
C ASN A 25 -4.05 -15.13 2.08
N ASN A 26 -2.80 -14.96 2.50
CA ASN A 26 -2.38 -14.78 3.89
C ASN A 26 -2.82 -15.91 4.84
N GLN A 27 -3.07 -17.11 4.31
CA GLN A 27 -3.44 -18.27 5.11
C GLN A 27 -2.20 -18.98 5.62
N ASP A 28 -2.18 -19.25 6.93
CA ASP A 28 -1.21 -20.12 7.57
C ASP A 28 -1.15 -21.50 6.89
N ILE A 29 0.02 -22.11 6.95
CA ILE A 29 0.22 -23.50 6.52
C ILE A 29 0.75 -24.34 7.67
N VAL A 30 0.46 -25.64 7.63
CA VAL A 30 1.09 -26.64 8.47
C VAL A 30 1.80 -27.63 7.56
N VAL A 31 3.13 -27.69 7.67
CA VAL A 31 3.96 -28.60 6.88
C VAL A 31 4.26 -29.84 7.72
N LYS A 32 3.83 -31.01 7.23
CA LYS A 32 4.00 -32.30 7.90
C LYS A 32 5.48 -32.67 8.06
N PRO A 33 5.83 -33.62 8.96
CA PRO A 33 7.21 -34.02 9.17
C PRO A 33 7.83 -34.53 7.88
N LYS A 34 9.07 -34.13 7.60
CA LYS A 34 9.84 -34.55 6.41
C LYS A 34 9.13 -34.27 5.08
N SER A 35 8.24 -33.28 5.03
CA SER A 35 7.44 -32.94 3.85
C SER A 35 7.71 -31.51 3.37
N GLU A 36 7.14 -31.16 2.23
CA GLU A 36 7.16 -29.79 1.71
C GLU A 36 5.77 -29.33 1.26
N VAL A 37 5.57 -28.02 1.27
CA VAL A 37 4.43 -27.34 0.64
C VAL A 37 4.97 -26.34 -0.36
N ARG A 38 4.25 -26.14 -1.46
CA ARG A 38 4.57 -25.17 -2.51
C ARG A 38 3.55 -24.04 -2.50
N ILE A 39 4.04 -22.80 -2.46
CA ILE A 39 3.22 -21.60 -2.47
C ILE A 39 3.57 -20.80 -3.72
N LYS A 40 2.58 -20.36 -4.48
CA LYS A 40 2.79 -19.49 -5.64
C LYS A 40 3.19 -18.10 -5.18
N ALA A 41 4.35 -17.63 -5.66
CA ALA A 41 4.86 -16.29 -5.44
C ALA A 41 5.16 -15.64 -6.80
N PRO A 42 4.21 -14.86 -7.36
CA PRO A 42 4.41 -14.12 -8.59
C PRO A 42 5.58 -13.14 -8.49
N ASP A 43 6.29 -12.90 -9.59
CA ASP A 43 7.22 -11.77 -9.67
C ASP A 43 6.53 -10.45 -9.31
N LYS A 44 7.31 -9.50 -8.78
CA LYS A 44 6.88 -8.18 -8.29
C LYS A 44 6.00 -8.22 -7.04
N THR A 45 6.05 -9.32 -6.29
CA THR A 45 5.35 -9.45 -5.01
C THR A 45 6.33 -9.62 -3.86
N SER A 46 5.92 -9.21 -2.67
CA SER A 46 6.68 -9.30 -1.43
C SER A 46 5.84 -9.98 -0.36
N GLY A 47 6.52 -10.62 0.59
CA GLY A 47 5.86 -11.37 1.65
C GLY A 47 6.85 -12.02 2.60
N ALA A 48 6.33 -12.84 3.51
CA ALA A 48 7.13 -13.52 4.52
C ALA A 48 6.60 -14.91 4.83
N ILE A 49 7.51 -15.83 5.16
CA ILE A 49 7.22 -17.14 5.76
C ILE A 49 7.81 -17.14 7.16
N ILE A 50 6.95 -17.29 8.18
CA ILE A 50 7.33 -17.12 9.59
C ILE A 50 7.02 -18.40 10.35
N ALA A 51 8.03 -19.02 10.96
CA ALA A 51 7.82 -20.19 11.82
C ALA A 51 7.07 -19.79 13.10
N VAL A 52 6.14 -20.64 13.55
CA VAL A 52 5.37 -20.42 14.79
C VAL A 52 5.68 -21.53 15.79
N HIS A 53 6.05 -21.13 17.01
CA HIS A 53 6.45 -22.00 18.12
C HIS A 53 5.56 -21.73 19.32
N ASP A 54 4.74 -22.70 19.73
CA ASP A 54 3.82 -22.56 20.86
C ASP A 54 2.92 -21.31 20.78
N GLY A 55 2.44 -21.00 19.57
CA GLY A 55 1.61 -19.82 19.30
C GLY A 55 2.36 -18.48 19.26
N GLN A 56 3.70 -18.50 19.34
CA GLN A 56 4.56 -17.33 19.23
C GLN A 56 5.33 -17.37 17.92
N ILE A 57 5.42 -16.23 17.23
CA ILE A 57 6.25 -16.12 16.02
C ILE A 57 7.74 -16.27 16.36
N GLY A 58 8.49 -16.87 15.44
CA GLY A 58 9.92 -17.13 15.57
C GLY A 58 10.69 -16.58 14.37
N GLU A 59 11.42 -17.47 13.72
CA GLU A 59 12.25 -17.12 12.56
C GLU A 59 11.39 -16.74 11.37
N GLN A 60 11.87 -15.77 10.60
CA GLN A 60 11.14 -15.18 9.48
C GLN A 60 12.05 -15.11 8.26
N ALA A 61 11.58 -15.69 7.16
CA ALA A 61 12.15 -15.51 5.83
C ALA A 61 11.33 -14.43 5.13
N GLU A 62 11.94 -13.27 4.87
CA GLU A 62 11.33 -12.18 4.11
C GLU A 62 11.79 -12.32 2.66
N LEU A 63 10.86 -12.28 1.71
CA LEU A 63 11.20 -12.39 0.31
C LEU A 63 10.46 -11.32 -0.50
N THR A 64 11.14 -10.85 -1.53
CA THR A 64 10.61 -9.99 -2.58
C THR A 64 11.02 -10.59 -3.90
N LYS A 65 10.03 -11.05 -4.67
CA LYS A 65 10.23 -11.70 -5.97
C LYS A 65 10.47 -10.64 -7.03
N CYS A 66 11.61 -10.69 -7.71
CA CYS A 66 11.92 -9.75 -8.80
C CYS A 66 11.75 -8.25 -8.43
N GLY A 67 11.85 -7.86 -7.15
CA GLY A 67 11.51 -6.48 -6.73
C GLY A 67 12.71 -5.55 -6.56
N TYR A 68 13.94 -6.08 -6.40
CA TYR A 68 15.14 -5.24 -6.31
C TYR A 68 15.94 -5.35 -7.61
N MET A 69 15.88 -4.31 -8.46
CA MET A 69 16.53 -4.32 -9.79
C MET A 69 16.17 -5.57 -10.64
N ASP A 70 14.90 -6.00 -10.57
CA ASP A 70 14.40 -7.23 -11.22
C ASP A 70 14.99 -8.55 -10.68
N LEU A 71 15.59 -8.52 -9.50
CA LEU A 71 16.17 -9.69 -8.82
C LEU A 71 15.33 -10.09 -7.61
N ASP A 72 15.42 -11.36 -7.24
CA ASP A 72 14.94 -11.78 -5.92
C ASP A 72 15.77 -11.12 -4.83
N PHE A 73 15.09 -10.63 -3.82
CA PHE A 73 15.71 -10.16 -2.59
C PHE A 73 15.11 -10.96 -1.43
N PHE A 74 15.94 -11.55 -0.60
CA PHE A 74 15.45 -12.25 0.58
C PHE A 74 16.42 -12.18 1.74
N ASP A 75 15.84 -12.11 2.92
CA ASP A 75 16.51 -12.02 4.21
C ASP A 75 15.99 -13.12 5.14
N LEU A 76 16.85 -13.54 6.07
CA LEU A 76 16.48 -14.43 7.17
C LEU A 76 16.69 -13.70 8.48
N SER A 77 15.65 -13.64 9.30
CA SER A 77 15.67 -12.97 10.59
C SER A 77 15.19 -13.85 11.73
N ASN A 78 15.80 -13.64 12.89
CA ASN A 78 15.40 -14.12 14.22
C ASN A 78 14.91 -12.95 15.08
N ILE A 79 14.62 -11.79 14.47
CA ILE A 79 14.23 -10.55 15.16
C ILE A 79 12.91 -10.71 15.93
N CYS A 80 12.00 -11.55 15.44
CA CYS A 80 10.71 -11.84 16.07
C CYS A 80 10.79 -12.95 17.12
N GLY A 81 11.92 -13.66 17.18
CA GLY A 81 12.14 -14.80 18.08
C GLY A 81 12.82 -15.95 17.35
N ALA A 82 13.03 -17.04 18.07
CA ALA A 82 13.54 -18.28 17.47
C ALA A 82 13.13 -19.50 18.29
N GLY A 83 12.88 -20.63 17.64
CA GLY A 83 12.63 -21.96 18.21
C GLY A 83 13.22 -23.11 17.38
N GLY A 84 13.75 -22.83 16.19
CA GLY A 84 14.34 -23.81 15.28
C GLY A 84 15.47 -23.22 14.42
N ASN A 85 15.92 -23.99 13.44
CA ASN A 85 16.86 -23.54 12.43
C ASN A 85 16.08 -23.26 11.15
N MET A 86 16.29 -22.08 10.54
CA MET A 86 15.65 -21.76 9.27
C MET A 86 16.66 -21.18 8.28
N ILE A 87 16.56 -21.65 7.03
CA ILE A 87 17.38 -21.21 5.89
C ILE A 87 16.47 -20.86 4.73
N VAL A 88 16.79 -19.78 4.01
CA VAL A 88 16.17 -19.44 2.73
C VAL A 88 17.25 -19.33 1.64
N MET A 89 16.96 -19.86 0.45
CA MET A 89 17.86 -19.79 -0.71
C MET A 89 17.11 -19.93 -2.03
N GLN A 90 17.76 -19.64 -3.14
CA GLN A 90 17.26 -20.02 -4.47
C GLN A 90 17.51 -21.51 -4.75
N VAL A 91 16.53 -22.16 -5.38
CA VAL A 91 16.65 -23.57 -5.79
C VAL A 91 17.86 -23.73 -6.73
N GLY A 92 18.74 -24.67 -6.38
CA GLY A 92 19.97 -24.98 -7.12
C GLY A 92 21.16 -24.05 -6.83
N GLU A 93 21.00 -23.00 -6.03
CA GLU A 93 22.01 -21.98 -5.77
C GLU A 93 22.34 -21.84 -4.28
N PRO A 94 23.02 -22.82 -3.66
CA PRO A 94 23.31 -22.77 -2.22
C PRO A 94 24.16 -21.59 -1.80
N GLY A 95 24.92 -20.97 -2.73
CA GLY A 95 25.65 -19.74 -2.47
C GLY A 95 24.75 -18.52 -2.17
N THR A 96 23.44 -18.63 -2.40
CA THR A 96 22.47 -17.61 -2.02
C THR A 96 21.89 -17.82 -0.62
N ALA A 97 22.23 -18.91 0.07
CA ALA A 97 21.62 -19.24 1.35
C ALA A 97 21.83 -18.18 2.43
N LYS A 98 20.75 -17.87 3.16
CA LYS A 98 20.70 -16.94 4.29
C LYS A 98 20.18 -17.66 5.54
N GLY A 99 20.64 -17.22 6.71
CA GLY A 99 20.35 -17.82 8.02
C GLY A 99 21.45 -18.75 8.54
N ASP A 100 21.33 -19.16 9.80
CA ASP A 100 22.25 -20.10 10.45
C ASP A 100 21.65 -21.51 10.50
N PRO A 101 22.23 -22.51 9.81
CA PRO A 101 21.70 -23.87 9.79
C PRO A 101 21.81 -24.58 11.15
N ARG A 102 22.47 -23.95 12.13
CA ARG A 102 22.71 -24.47 13.48
C ARG A 102 22.34 -23.44 14.54
N PHE A 103 21.47 -22.48 14.23
CA PHE A 103 21.09 -21.40 15.15
C PHE A 103 20.75 -21.91 16.56
N MET A 104 19.83 -22.87 16.69
CA MET A 104 19.43 -23.38 18.01
C MET A 104 20.53 -24.16 18.71
N GLN A 105 21.40 -24.84 17.98
CA GLN A 105 22.57 -25.50 18.57
C GLN A 105 23.60 -24.47 19.06
N GLY A 106 23.81 -23.38 18.31
CA GLY A 106 24.63 -22.25 18.74
C GLY A 106 24.11 -21.60 20.02
N LEU A 107 22.78 -21.40 20.10
CA LEU A 107 22.11 -20.92 21.30
C LEU A 107 22.32 -21.86 22.49
N GLN A 108 22.13 -23.17 22.30
CA GLN A 108 22.30 -24.17 23.36
C GLN A 108 23.75 -24.21 23.86
N ASP A 109 24.73 -24.16 22.96
CA ASP A 109 26.16 -24.12 23.30
C ASP A 109 26.54 -22.84 24.05
N ALA A 110 26.04 -21.69 23.61
CA ALA A 110 26.24 -20.41 24.28
C ALA A 110 25.59 -20.40 25.67
N TRP A 111 24.37 -20.92 25.79
CA TRP A 111 23.63 -21.02 27.05
C TRP A 111 24.33 -21.93 28.05
N LYS A 112 24.87 -23.07 27.60
CA LYS A 112 25.65 -23.97 28.45
C LYS A 112 26.85 -23.27 29.08
N LYS A 113 27.52 -22.40 28.31
CA LYS A 113 28.69 -21.62 28.74
C LYS A 113 28.33 -20.34 29.52
N ALA A 114 27.08 -19.88 29.43
CA ALA A 114 26.64 -18.65 30.07
C ALA A 114 26.70 -18.77 31.60
N SER A 115 27.12 -17.67 32.25
CA SER A 115 27.13 -17.55 33.71
C SER A 115 25.70 -17.65 34.27
N GLN A 116 25.57 -18.02 35.55
CA GLN A 116 24.25 -18.04 36.20
C GLN A 116 23.59 -16.66 36.16
N LYS A 117 24.36 -15.58 36.39
CA LYS A 117 23.91 -14.20 36.27
C LYS A 117 23.28 -13.93 34.90
N THR A 118 23.95 -14.33 33.81
CA THR A 118 23.42 -14.16 32.45
C THR A 118 22.11 -14.93 32.27
N LYS A 119 22.04 -16.17 32.75
CA LYS A 119 20.81 -16.98 32.68
C LYS A 119 19.66 -16.33 33.45
N ASP A 120 19.93 -15.79 34.63
CA ASP A 120 18.95 -15.11 35.47
C ASP A 120 18.44 -13.82 34.81
N GLU A 121 19.32 -13.08 34.12
CA GLU A 121 18.95 -11.88 33.37
C GLU A 121 18.08 -12.18 32.14
N LEU A 122 18.21 -13.38 31.57
CA LEU A 122 17.53 -13.81 30.35
C LEU A 122 16.30 -14.69 30.60
N LYS A 123 16.02 -15.07 31.86
CA LYS A 123 14.98 -16.05 32.22
C LYS A 123 13.57 -15.74 31.71
N ASN A 124 13.25 -14.46 31.48
CA ASN A 124 11.94 -14.02 31.00
C ASN A 124 11.83 -14.03 29.46
N CYS A 125 12.93 -14.23 28.74
CA CYS A 125 12.99 -14.16 27.28
C CYS A 125 13.66 -15.39 26.64
N VAL A 126 14.13 -16.35 27.44
CA VAL A 126 14.64 -17.64 26.98
C VAL A 126 13.81 -18.74 27.64
N THR A 127 13.09 -19.51 26.83
CA THR A 127 12.33 -20.68 27.30
C THR A 127 13.26 -21.87 27.34
N VAL A 128 13.38 -22.48 28.53
CA VAL A 128 14.28 -23.60 28.79
C VAL A 128 13.48 -24.84 29.16
N LYS A 129 13.82 -25.98 28.55
CA LYS A 129 13.28 -27.31 28.88
C LYS A 129 14.43 -28.27 29.08
N ASP A 130 14.41 -29.02 30.19
CA ASP A 130 15.47 -29.98 30.56
C ASP A 130 16.89 -29.35 30.54
N GLY A 131 16.98 -28.10 30.99
CA GLY A 131 18.23 -27.33 31.03
C GLY A 131 18.72 -26.80 29.67
N ARG A 132 17.96 -27.00 28.59
CA ARG A 132 18.29 -26.56 27.22
C ARG A 132 17.32 -25.47 26.75
N PRO A 133 17.81 -24.37 26.15
CA PRO A 133 16.95 -23.43 25.44
C PRO A 133 16.22 -24.14 24.30
N ILE A 134 14.90 -23.99 24.26
CA ILE A 134 14.05 -24.48 23.17
C ILE A 134 13.41 -23.33 22.40
N ARG A 135 13.41 -22.12 22.96
CA ARG A 135 12.86 -20.92 22.30
C ARG A 135 13.46 -19.66 22.91
N ILE A 136 13.55 -18.59 22.13
CA ILE A 136 13.82 -17.23 22.59
C ILE A 136 12.71 -16.29 22.11
N ALA A 137 12.43 -15.26 22.89
CA ALA A 137 11.57 -14.15 22.48
C ALA A 137 12.27 -13.25 21.44
N ALA A 138 11.53 -12.28 20.91
CA ALA A 138 12.01 -11.29 19.95
C ALA A 138 13.21 -10.48 20.50
N PRO A 139 14.45 -10.65 20.01
CA PRO A 139 15.60 -9.95 20.59
C PRO A 139 15.48 -8.42 20.51
N LYS A 140 14.75 -7.88 19.51
CA LYS A 140 14.44 -6.44 19.40
C LYS A 140 13.77 -5.84 20.65
N ASP A 141 13.02 -6.67 21.40
CA ASP A 141 12.28 -6.22 22.59
C ASP A 141 13.11 -6.44 23.87
N PHE A 142 14.26 -7.12 23.78
CA PHE A 142 15.08 -7.52 24.92
C PHE A 142 16.57 -7.24 24.62
N PRO A 143 17.08 -6.02 24.91
CA PRO A 143 18.47 -5.65 24.58
C PRO A 143 19.54 -6.59 25.15
N LYS A 144 19.30 -7.17 26.35
CA LYS A 144 20.21 -8.17 26.93
C LYS A 144 20.21 -9.49 26.16
N LEU A 145 19.05 -9.90 25.64
CA LEU A 145 18.94 -11.08 24.78
C LEU A 145 19.64 -10.83 23.45
N GLU A 146 19.41 -9.69 22.81
CA GLU A 146 20.13 -9.31 21.59
C GLU A 146 21.64 -9.36 21.80
N ALA A 147 22.15 -8.71 22.86
CA ALA A 147 23.57 -8.72 23.18
C ALA A 147 24.10 -10.15 23.38
N PHE A 148 23.34 -11.02 24.04
CA PHE A 148 23.70 -12.42 24.23
C PHE A 148 23.73 -13.21 22.91
N VAL A 149 22.70 -13.11 22.07
CA VAL A 149 22.62 -13.80 20.78
C VAL A 149 23.75 -13.35 19.84
N ARG A 150 24.10 -12.06 19.86
CA ARG A 150 25.22 -11.51 19.09
C ARG A 150 26.58 -12.10 19.49
N THR A 151 26.75 -12.71 20.67
CA THR A 151 28.03 -13.33 21.02
C THR A 151 28.39 -14.53 20.13
N TRP A 152 27.42 -15.13 19.42
CA TRP A 152 27.63 -16.34 18.64
C TRP A 152 26.92 -16.36 17.26
N ALA A 153 25.90 -15.53 17.06
CA ALA A 153 25.11 -15.47 15.82
C ALA A 153 25.37 -14.24 14.94
N ASN A 154 26.21 -13.29 15.39
CA ASN A 154 26.40 -12.01 14.71
C ASN A 154 26.79 -12.19 13.23
N GLY A 155 26.02 -11.58 12.33
CA GLY A 155 26.22 -11.65 10.87
C GLY A 155 25.84 -12.98 10.22
N LYS A 156 25.31 -13.97 10.96
CA LYS A 156 24.80 -15.23 10.40
C LYS A 156 23.30 -15.17 10.07
N THR A 157 22.59 -14.27 10.73
CA THR A 157 21.16 -14.03 10.60
C THR A 157 20.85 -12.64 11.14
N TYR A 158 19.65 -12.14 10.88
CA TYR A 158 19.21 -10.84 11.36
C TYR A 158 18.73 -10.98 12.81
N ILE A 159 19.38 -10.32 13.77
CA ILE A 159 19.09 -10.56 15.20
C ILE A 159 18.36 -9.39 15.84
N GLY A 160 18.76 -8.16 15.50
CA GLY A 160 18.36 -6.95 16.24
C GLY A 160 17.55 -5.99 15.39
N VAL A 161 17.71 -4.68 15.64
CA VAL A 161 16.96 -3.64 14.92
C VAL A 161 17.51 -3.40 13.52
N GLY A 162 16.57 -3.43 12.57
CA GLY A 162 16.62 -2.97 11.17
C GLY A 162 17.66 -1.90 10.83
N ALA A 163 18.27 -1.98 9.65
CA ALA A 163 18.62 -0.75 8.93
C ALA A 163 17.32 -0.09 8.47
N TRP A 164 16.70 0.65 9.39
CA TRP A 164 15.31 1.06 9.25
C TRP A 164 15.10 2.42 9.96
N GLY A 165 14.33 3.32 9.35
CA GLY A 165 14.05 4.65 9.92
C GLY A 165 15.28 5.58 10.05
N GLY A 166 16.25 5.48 9.14
CA GLY A 166 17.49 6.29 9.19
C GLY A 166 18.58 5.74 10.12
N HIS A 167 18.28 4.69 10.90
CA HIS A 167 19.32 3.88 11.52
C HIS A 167 19.99 3.02 10.45
N ALA A 168 21.33 3.02 10.44
CA ALA A 168 22.10 2.16 9.55
C ALA A 168 21.97 0.66 9.89
N GLY A 169 21.28 0.31 10.97
CA GLY A 169 21.18 -1.06 11.49
C GLY A 169 22.53 -1.56 11.99
N ASN A 170 22.60 -2.85 12.30
CA ASN A 170 23.89 -3.50 12.56
C ASN A 170 24.58 -3.84 11.21
N PRO A 171 25.82 -3.39 10.98
CA PRO A 171 26.52 -3.66 9.73
C PRO A 171 26.69 -5.15 9.42
N GLU A 172 26.84 -6.01 10.44
CA GLU A 172 26.96 -7.46 10.24
C GLU A 172 25.64 -8.08 9.81
N ASP A 173 24.51 -7.62 10.37
CA ASP A 173 23.18 -8.07 9.96
C ASP A 173 22.91 -7.66 8.50
N ASN A 174 23.36 -6.49 8.07
CA ASN A 174 23.18 -6.01 6.69
C ASN A 174 24.04 -6.77 5.66
N LYS A 175 25.15 -7.42 6.06
CA LYS A 175 26.01 -8.16 5.12
C LYS A 175 25.31 -9.38 4.53
N GLN A 176 24.32 -9.93 5.22
CA GLN A 176 23.51 -11.01 4.66
C GLN A 176 22.43 -10.49 3.70
N SER A 177 22.07 -9.21 3.76
CA SER A 177 21.08 -8.62 2.85
C SER A 177 21.68 -8.36 1.47
N SER A 178 21.33 -9.22 0.51
CA SER A 178 21.82 -9.09 -0.86
C SER A 178 20.79 -9.64 -1.83
N ALA A 179 20.60 -8.95 -2.95
CA ALA A 179 19.85 -9.50 -4.07
C ALA A 179 20.52 -10.78 -4.59
N ALA A 180 19.69 -11.73 -5.00
CA ALA A 180 20.13 -12.91 -5.73
C ALA A 180 20.46 -12.54 -7.19
N LYS A 181 20.89 -13.52 -8.00
CA LYS A 181 21.34 -13.24 -9.38
C LYS A 181 20.22 -13.15 -10.42
N THR A 182 19.05 -13.72 -10.12
CA THR A 182 17.88 -13.81 -11.01
C THR A 182 16.61 -13.90 -10.16
N SER A 183 15.42 -13.99 -10.77
CA SER A 183 14.22 -14.55 -10.12
C SER A 183 14.09 -16.05 -10.43
N ARG A 184 13.85 -16.90 -9.42
CA ARG A 184 13.53 -18.34 -9.59
C ARG A 184 12.82 -18.90 -8.37
N ASP A 185 12.49 -20.20 -8.36
CA ASP A 185 11.95 -20.84 -7.17
C ASP A 185 12.86 -20.67 -5.95
N CYS A 186 12.25 -20.44 -4.78
CA CYS A 186 12.95 -20.30 -3.51
C CYS A 186 12.69 -21.53 -2.65
N LEU A 187 13.72 -21.99 -1.94
CA LEU A 187 13.64 -23.09 -1.00
C LEU A 187 13.83 -22.55 0.41
N ILE A 188 12.86 -22.82 1.27
CA ILE A 188 12.87 -22.48 2.70
C ILE A 188 12.95 -23.81 3.46
N LEU A 189 14.03 -23.98 4.22
CA LEU A 189 14.27 -25.17 5.01
C LEU A 189 14.08 -24.82 6.49
N TYR A 190 13.27 -25.61 7.19
CA TYR A 190 13.10 -25.53 8.63
C TYR A 190 13.47 -26.86 9.29
N SER A 191 14.09 -26.82 10.47
CA SER A 191 14.45 -28.01 11.25
C SER A 191 14.78 -27.66 12.70
N ASP A 192 14.41 -28.51 13.66
CA ASP A 192 14.92 -28.38 15.04
C ASP A 192 16.38 -28.90 15.14
N ASP A 193 16.72 -29.85 14.28
CA ASP A 193 18.07 -30.38 14.11
C ASP A 193 18.90 -29.52 13.15
N PRO A 194 20.24 -29.61 13.16
CA PRO A 194 21.10 -28.95 12.19
C PRO A 194 20.68 -29.19 10.73
N ILE A 195 20.58 -28.13 9.95
CA ILE A 195 20.25 -28.20 8.52
C ILE A 195 21.51 -28.50 7.71
N THR A 196 21.41 -29.49 6.81
CA THR A 196 22.41 -29.67 5.75
C THR A 196 21.95 -28.93 4.50
N ILE A 197 22.68 -27.89 4.11
CA ILE A 197 22.37 -27.12 2.90
C ILE A 197 22.62 -28.01 1.67
N PRO A 198 21.63 -28.19 0.77
CA PRO A 198 21.80 -28.92 -0.48
C PRO A 198 22.97 -28.39 -1.31
N LYS A 199 23.77 -29.29 -1.92
CA LYS A 199 24.87 -28.89 -2.83
C LYS A 199 24.31 -28.35 -4.15
N ALA A 200 25.09 -27.51 -4.84
CA ALA A 200 24.74 -27.01 -6.16
C ALA A 200 24.52 -28.18 -7.13
N GLY A 201 23.44 -28.11 -7.93
CA GLY A 201 23.07 -29.18 -8.86
C GLY A 201 22.51 -30.46 -8.20
N ALA A 202 22.40 -30.54 -6.88
CA ALA A 202 21.61 -31.58 -6.25
C ALA A 202 20.16 -31.37 -6.69
N ARG A 203 19.61 -32.30 -7.48
CA ARG A 203 18.17 -32.33 -7.72
C ARG A 203 17.50 -32.36 -6.36
N VAL A 204 16.59 -31.42 -6.11
CA VAL A 204 15.60 -31.59 -5.06
C VAL A 204 14.81 -32.81 -5.50
N MET A 205 15.20 -34.00 -5.03
CA MET A 205 14.52 -35.22 -5.42
C MET A 205 13.11 -35.13 -4.87
N ASN A 206 12.12 -35.06 -5.77
CA ASN A 206 10.73 -35.39 -5.51
C ASN A 206 10.67 -36.87 -5.14
N THR A 207 11.16 -37.26 -3.96
CA THR A 207 11.00 -38.61 -3.43
C THR A 207 9.96 -38.58 -2.33
N PHE A 208 8.73 -38.18 -2.65
CA PHE A 208 7.56 -38.55 -1.87
C PHE A 208 6.37 -38.77 -2.81
N ALA A 209 5.75 -39.94 -2.67
CA ALA A 209 4.53 -40.30 -3.39
C ALA A 209 3.45 -39.26 -3.11
N ALA A 210 2.74 -38.86 -4.17
CA ALA A 210 1.59 -37.97 -4.06
C ALA A 210 0.63 -38.50 -2.98
N ILE A 211 0.47 -37.75 -1.89
CA ILE A 211 -0.62 -37.98 -0.95
C ILE A 211 -1.87 -37.39 -1.61
N PRO A 212 -2.95 -38.17 -1.79
CA PRO A 212 -4.18 -37.64 -2.40
C PRO A 212 -4.73 -36.51 -1.53
N SER A 213 -5.11 -35.40 -2.17
CA SER A 213 -5.83 -34.29 -1.53
C SER A 213 -7.03 -34.83 -0.78
N ALA A 214 -7.00 -34.77 0.55
CA ALA A 214 -8.17 -34.99 1.37
C ALA A 214 -9.04 -33.73 1.31
N GLU A 215 -10.31 -33.94 0.96
CA GLU A 215 -11.38 -32.95 0.92
C GLU A 215 -11.44 -32.15 2.22
N ILE A 216 -11.33 -30.83 2.11
CA ILE A 216 -11.73 -29.90 3.16
C ILE A 216 -13.26 -29.86 3.12
N GLY A 217 -13.90 -30.48 4.11
CA GLY A 217 -15.34 -30.55 4.24
C GLY A 217 -15.98 -29.17 4.28
N GLY A 218 -16.67 -28.81 3.19
CA GLY A 218 -17.65 -27.74 3.17
C GLY A 218 -18.97 -28.25 3.72
N VAL A 219 -19.49 -27.58 4.74
CA VAL A 219 -20.86 -27.74 5.21
C VAL A 219 -21.80 -27.17 4.14
N PRO A 220 -22.83 -27.90 3.68
CA PRO A 220 -23.75 -27.37 2.69
C PRO A 220 -24.71 -26.38 3.36
N ILE A 221 -24.87 -25.21 2.75
CA ILE A 221 -25.99 -24.31 3.00
C ILE A 221 -27.11 -24.80 2.08
N GLU A 222 -28.23 -25.17 2.69
CA GLU A 222 -29.48 -25.48 2.01
C GLU A 222 -30.06 -24.17 1.45
N ASP A 223 -30.12 -24.07 0.12
CA ASP A 223 -30.95 -23.08 -0.58
C ASP A 223 -32.24 -23.78 -1.01
N GLU A 224 -33.36 -23.35 -0.42
CA GLU A 224 -34.69 -23.77 -0.84
C GLU A 224 -35.06 -23.11 -2.17
N ALA A 225 -35.46 -23.96 -3.11
CA ALA A 225 -36.10 -23.57 -4.36
C ALA A 225 -37.60 -23.85 -4.27
N GLU A 226 -38.41 -22.80 -4.41
CA GLU A 226 -39.77 -22.83 -4.97
C GLU A 226 -39.79 -21.72 -6.04
N GLY A 227 -40.09 -21.97 -7.32
CA GLY A 227 -41.35 -22.46 -7.89
C GLY A 227 -41.86 -21.36 -8.83
N SER A 228 -41.73 -21.49 -10.15
CA SER A 228 -42.75 -22.00 -11.09
C SER A 228 -43.53 -20.90 -11.84
N GLY A 229 -43.73 -21.09 -13.16
CA GLY A 229 -44.69 -20.36 -14.02
C GLY A 229 -43.98 -19.53 -15.10
N ASP A 230 -43.68 -20.02 -16.30
CA ASP A 230 -44.50 -20.57 -17.40
C ASP A 230 -45.09 -19.50 -18.36
N GLN A 231 -44.97 -19.84 -19.66
CA GLN A 231 -45.74 -19.40 -20.85
C GLN A 231 -45.41 -18.06 -21.56
N THR A 232 -44.80 -18.14 -22.77
CA THR A 232 -45.39 -17.99 -24.15
C THR A 232 -45.49 -16.51 -24.58
N GLU A 233 -45.39 -16.03 -25.82
CA GLU A 233 -45.17 -16.49 -27.20
C GLU A 233 -45.09 -15.19 -28.07
N ASN A 234 -44.59 -15.31 -29.31
CA ASN A 234 -44.87 -14.48 -30.51
C ASN A 234 -44.33 -13.02 -30.53
N ALA A 235 -43.44 -12.64 -31.45
CA ALA A 235 -43.50 -12.53 -32.92
C ALA A 235 -43.84 -11.10 -33.40
N ASP A 236 -42.81 -10.48 -33.99
CA ASP A 236 -42.83 -9.84 -35.32
C ASP A 236 -43.49 -8.46 -35.56
N THR A 237 -42.86 -7.77 -36.54
CA THR A 237 -43.35 -6.70 -37.43
C THR A 237 -43.01 -5.21 -37.19
N ASN A 238 -42.21 -4.72 -38.14
CA ASN A 238 -42.32 -3.53 -39.02
C ASN A 238 -42.22 -2.08 -38.53
N GLU A 239 -41.20 -1.42 -39.11
CA GLU A 239 -41.24 -0.22 -39.98
C GLU A 239 -42.46 0.70 -39.91
N THR A 240 -42.23 2.01 -39.75
CA THR A 240 -42.74 3.02 -40.69
C THR A 240 -42.06 4.39 -40.56
N GLU A 241 -42.15 5.09 -41.70
CA GLU A 241 -41.48 6.28 -42.21
C GLU A 241 -41.69 7.62 -41.49
N GLU A 242 -40.81 8.56 -41.88
CA GLU A 242 -40.82 10.02 -41.66
C GLU A 242 -42.13 10.72 -42.08
N PRO A 243 -42.29 12.00 -41.69
CA PRO A 243 -42.33 13.00 -42.75
C PRO A 243 -41.54 14.29 -42.48
N LYS A 244 -41.12 14.86 -43.61
CA LYS A 244 -40.49 16.17 -43.85
C LYS A 244 -41.35 17.35 -43.36
N GLY A 245 -40.67 18.40 -42.88
CA GLY A 245 -41.22 19.74 -42.66
C GLY A 245 -40.15 20.80 -42.89
N GLU A 246 -40.52 21.85 -43.63
CA GLU A 246 -39.69 22.86 -44.28
C GLU A 246 -39.04 23.90 -43.34
N GLU A 247 -37.87 24.41 -43.75
CA GLU A 247 -37.17 25.57 -43.19
C GLU A 247 -37.85 26.91 -43.54
N PRO A 248 -37.58 27.97 -42.76
CA PRO A 248 -37.42 29.31 -43.30
C PRO A 248 -35.98 29.83 -43.12
N THR A 249 -35.38 30.22 -44.23
CA THR A 249 -34.07 30.89 -44.36
C THR A 249 -34.05 32.27 -43.71
N ILE A 250 -32.97 32.56 -42.96
CA ILE A 250 -32.59 33.91 -42.53
C ILE A 250 -31.19 34.21 -43.08
N ASN A 251 -31.02 35.40 -43.67
CA ASN A 251 -29.76 35.89 -44.23
C ASN A 251 -28.69 36.06 -43.14
N GLU A 252 -27.53 35.41 -43.29
CA GLU A 252 -26.32 35.74 -42.53
C GLU A 252 -25.24 36.31 -43.44
N ALA A 253 -24.72 37.47 -43.03
CA ALA A 253 -23.52 38.06 -43.56
C ALA A 253 -22.30 37.22 -43.13
N ASP A 254 -21.35 37.02 -44.05
CA ASP A 254 -20.13 36.22 -43.88
C ASP A 254 -19.35 36.56 -42.59
N ALA A 255 -19.61 35.83 -41.51
CA ALA A 255 -18.69 35.69 -40.39
C ALA A 255 -17.89 34.40 -40.62
N GLN A 256 -16.60 34.55 -40.90
CA GLN A 256 -15.70 33.43 -41.15
C GLN A 256 -15.47 32.68 -39.83
N VAL A 257 -16.20 31.58 -39.62
CA VAL A 257 -15.99 30.65 -38.49
C VAL A 257 -14.59 30.07 -38.60
N LYS A 258 -13.78 30.21 -37.55
CA LYS A 258 -12.42 29.64 -37.54
C LYS A 258 -12.50 28.13 -37.32
N SER A 259 -11.51 27.39 -37.82
CA SER A 259 -11.43 25.96 -37.54
C SER A 259 -11.20 25.68 -36.06
N ASP A 260 -11.65 24.52 -35.56
CA ASP A 260 -11.43 24.10 -34.17
C ASP A 260 -9.94 24.09 -33.78
N GLU A 261 -9.05 23.81 -34.74
CA GLU A 261 -7.61 23.85 -34.54
C GLU A 261 -7.08 25.28 -34.32
N ASP A 262 -7.63 26.27 -35.02
CA ASP A 262 -7.26 27.68 -34.86
C ASP A 262 -7.74 28.24 -33.51
N VAL A 263 -8.95 27.86 -33.08
CA VAL A 263 -9.50 28.23 -31.78
C VAL A 263 -8.65 27.63 -30.66
N LYS A 264 -8.25 26.36 -30.79
CA LYS A 264 -7.37 25.69 -29.85
C LYS A 264 -5.99 26.34 -29.75
N ALA A 265 -5.37 26.69 -30.89
CA ALA A 265 -4.09 27.37 -30.90
C ALA A 265 -4.15 28.77 -30.23
N GLN A 266 -5.26 29.50 -30.43
CA GLN A 266 -5.48 30.79 -29.77
C GLN A 266 -5.72 30.65 -28.27
N ALA A 267 -6.43 29.61 -27.83
CA ALA A 267 -6.62 29.28 -26.43
C ALA A 267 -5.30 28.97 -25.71
N GLU A 268 -4.46 28.13 -26.31
CA GLU A 268 -3.14 27.77 -25.75
C GLU A 268 -2.22 28.99 -25.64
N ALA A 269 -2.26 29.90 -26.62
CA ALA A 269 -1.50 31.15 -26.60
C ALA A 269 -1.97 32.09 -25.46
N LEU A 270 -3.28 32.20 -25.23
CA LEU A 270 -3.83 33.00 -24.13
C LEU A 270 -3.46 32.43 -22.76
N LEU A 271 -3.54 31.11 -22.60
CA LEU A 271 -3.15 30.44 -21.35
C LEU A 271 -1.64 30.57 -21.09
N ALA A 272 -0.81 30.45 -22.13
CA ALA A 272 0.64 30.67 -22.02
C ALA A 272 0.96 32.13 -21.65
N ALA A 273 0.28 33.11 -22.25
CA ALA A 273 0.42 34.52 -21.90
C ALA A 273 -0.01 34.84 -20.46
N ALA A 274 -0.97 34.08 -19.94
CA ALA A 274 -1.44 34.14 -18.55
C ALA A 274 -0.55 33.35 -17.57
N GLY A 275 0.62 32.87 -18.00
CA GLY A 275 1.54 32.10 -17.16
C GLY A 275 0.99 30.73 -16.74
N GLY A 276 0.04 30.18 -17.48
CA GLY A 276 -0.65 28.94 -17.16
C GLY A 276 -1.80 29.07 -16.16
N ASP A 277 -2.16 30.29 -15.75
CA ASP A 277 -3.30 30.57 -14.87
C ASP A 277 -4.52 31.02 -15.69
N PRO A 278 -5.55 30.16 -15.86
CA PRO A 278 -6.76 30.52 -16.61
C PRO A 278 -7.51 31.71 -16.00
N SER A 279 -7.38 31.96 -14.70
CA SER A 279 -8.06 33.08 -14.02
C SER A 279 -7.42 34.43 -14.35
N ALA A 280 -6.21 34.43 -14.90
CA ALA A 280 -5.51 35.62 -15.36
C ALA A 280 -5.81 35.96 -16.84
N ILE A 281 -6.62 35.15 -17.54
CA ILE A 281 -7.07 35.48 -18.91
C ILE A 281 -8.18 36.54 -18.82
N PRO A 282 -8.04 37.70 -19.49
CA PRO A 282 -9.06 38.74 -19.48
C PRO A 282 -10.41 38.21 -20.02
N PRO A 283 -11.55 38.55 -19.39
CA PRO A 283 -12.88 38.14 -19.87
C PRO A 283 -13.15 38.51 -21.33
N GLU A 284 -12.61 39.66 -21.78
CA GLU A 284 -12.70 40.12 -23.16
C GLU A 284 -12.07 39.12 -24.16
N ALA A 285 -10.95 38.49 -23.76
CA ALA A 285 -10.23 37.52 -24.59
C ALA A 285 -10.96 36.18 -24.66
N LEU A 286 -11.59 35.76 -23.55
CA LEU A 286 -12.46 34.57 -23.52
C LEU A 286 -13.70 34.78 -24.39
N LEU A 287 -14.30 35.97 -24.33
CA LEU A 287 -15.46 36.31 -25.16
C LEU A 287 -15.13 36.32 -26.65
N ALA A 288 -13.96 36.87 -27.02
CA ALA A 288 -13.50 36.85 -28.41
C ALA A 288 -13.22 35.44 -28.93
N LEU A 289 -12.75 34.54 -28.07
CA LEU A 289 -12.51 33.13 -28.40
C LEU A 289 -13.83 32.37 -28.63
N ALA A 290 -14.81 32.56 -27.75
CA ALA A 290 -16.14 31.96 -27.88
C ALA A 290 -16.92 32.48 -29.10
N GLN A 291 -16.72 33.75 -29.48
CA GLN A 291 -17.28 34.30 -30.71
C GLN A 291 -16.60 33.72 -31.97
N ALA A 292 -15.32 33.33 -31.87
CA ALA A 292 -14.57 32.75 -32.98
C ALA A 292 -14.90 31.27 -33.23
N SER A 293 -15.36 30.53 -32.21
CA SER A 293 -15.82 29.14 -32.34
C SER A 293 -17.24 29.00 -32.89
N GLY A 294 -18.01 30.10 -33.02
CA GLY A 294 -19.40 30.07 -33.46
C GLY A 294 -20.40 29.66 -32.37
N ASP A 295 -19.96 29.51 -31.11
CA ASP A 295 -20.78 28.97 -30.01
C ASP A 295 -21.80 29.95 -29.42
N VAL A 296 -21.87 31.21 -29.87
CA VAL A 296 -22.76 32.21 -29.25
C VAL A 296 -23.44 33.11 -30.29
N GLN A 297 -24.71 32.82 -30.60
CA GLN A 297 -25.67 33.83 -31.02
C GLN A 297 -26.50 34.28 -29.81
N GLY A 298 -26.16 35.44 -29.24
CA GLY A 298 -27.02 36.17 -28.31
C GLY A 298 -26.79 35.92 -26.82
N GLY A 299 -25.98 36.80 -26.22
CA GLY A 299 -26.20 37.40 -24.89
C GLY A 299 -26.19 36.52 -23.64
N ASP A 300 -25.02 36.41 -22.99
CA ASP A 300 -24.74 36.81 -21.59
C ASP A 300 -23.29 36.39 -21.26
N ALA A 301 -22.38 37.34 -21.02
CA ALA A 301 -20.96 37.07 -20.81
C ALA A 301 -20.67 36.20 -19.57
N SER A 302 -21.63 36.07 -18.65
CA SER A 302 -21.51 35.25 -17.44
C SER A 302 -21.70 33.74 -17.68
N VAL A 303 -22.42 33.35 -18.74
CA VAL A 303 -22.64 31.93 -19.11
C VAL A 303 -21.49 31.39 -19.97
N VAL A 304 -20.82 32.29 -20.69
CA VAL A 304 -19.68 31.99 -21.54
C VAL A 304 -18.44 31.63 -20.72
N THR A 305 -18.24 32.24 -19.54
CA THR A 305 -17.09 31.93 -18.67
C THR A 305 -17.16 30.50 -18.12
N GLU A 306 -18.29 30.08 -17.54
CA GLU A 306 -18.40 28.74 -16.92
C GLU A 306 -18.23 27.59 -17.92
N THR A 307 -18.86 27.70 -19.10
CA THR A 307 -18.82 26.64 -20.13
C THR A 307 -17.46 26.55 -20.81
N THR A 308 -16.76 27.69 -20.97
CA THR A 308 -15.44 27.74 -21.61
C THR A 308 -14.30 27.36 -20.65
N PHE A 309 -14.44 27.57 -19.33
CA PHE A 309 -13.47 27.07 -18.35
C PHE A 309 -13.45 25.54 -18.25
N VAL A 310 -14.57 24.87 -18.55
CA VAL A 310 -14.67 23.41 -18.56
C VAL A 310 -14.00 22.80 -19.79
N THR A 311 -14.05 23.48 -20.94
CA THR A 311 -13.40 23.03 -22.19
C THR A 311 -11.93 23.47 -22.32
N LEU A 312 -11.53 24.58 -21.69
CA LEU A 312 -10.13 25.05 -21.67
C LEU A 312 -9.24 24.39 -20.61
N ALA A 313 -9.81 23.55 -19.75
CA ALA A 313 -9.04 22.53 -19.03
C ALA A 313 -8.61 21.44 -20.01
N ALA A 314 -7.74 21.81 -20.97
CA ALA A 314 -7.00 20.91 -21.84
C ALA A 314 -6.57 19.68 -21.03
N ASP A 315 -6.78 18.49 -21.57
CA ASP A 315 -6.60 17.21 -20.89
C ASP A 315 -5.31 17.17 -20.06
N GLN A 316 -5.37 17.55 -18.77
CA GLN A 316 -4.20 17.71 -17.91
C GLN A 316 -3.59 16.35 -17.53
N GLY A 317 -4.12 15.26 -18.11
CA GLY A 317 -3.80 13.89 -17.79
C GLY A 317 -4.29 13.49 -16.39
N PRO A 318 -3.85 12.33 -15.88
CA PRO A 318 -4.12 11.89 -14.53
C PRO A 318 -3.48 12.81 -13.49
N GLY A 319 -4.14 13.00 -12.36
CA GLY A 319 -3.57 13.81 -11.27
C GLY A 319 -4.56 14.29 -10.24
N ILE A 320 -4.13 15.26 -9.45
CA ILE A 320 -4.90 15.84 -8.35
C ILE A 320 -5.03 17.34 -8.52
N GLN A 321 -6.26 17.85 -8.48
CA GLN A 321 -6.52 19.26 -8.24
C GLN A 321 -6.38 19.53 -6.74
N LEU A 322 -5.24 20.07 -6.30
CA LEU A 322 -4.93 20.28 -4.89
C LEU A 322 -5.22 21.73 -4.48
N THR A 323 -6.02 21.92 -3.43
CA THR A 323 -6.32 23.24 -2.85
C THR A 323 -5.89 23.33 -1.40
N ASN A 324 -5.19 24.40 -1.05
CA ASN A 324 -4.85 24.75 0.32
C ASN A 324 -5.89 25.72 0.91
N LYS A 325 -6.84 25.23 1.71
CA LYS A 325 -7.79 26.05 2.45
C LYS A 325 -7.31 26.47 3.84
N SER A 326 -6.08 26.09 4.21
CA SER A 326 -5.49 26.57 5.46
C SER A 326 -5.11 28.04 5.38
N LYS A 327 -5.00 28.68 6.55
CA LYS A 327 -4.60 30.09 6.68
C LYS A 327 -3.08 30.31 6.53
N LYS A 328 -2.31 29.25 6.25
CA LYS A 328 -0.85 29.32 6.13
C LYS A 328 -0.37 28.73 4.81
N GLU A 329 0.73 29.26 4.29
CA GLU A 329 1.44 28.61 3.21
C GLU A 329 1.92 27.23 3.67
N THR A 330 1.70 26.21 2.86
CA THR A 330 1.95 24.81 3.24
C THR A 330 2.63 24.05 2.12
N ASP A 331 3.65 23.28 2.49
CA ASP A 331 4.26 22.28 1.61
C ASP A 331 3.49 20.96 1.70
N TYR A 332 3.06 20.46 0.54
CA TYR A 332 2.39 19.18 0.37
C TYR A 332 3.33 18.20 -0.30
N TYR A 333 3.42 17.00 0.25
CA TYR A 333 4.32 15.95 -0.25
C TYR A 333 3.52 14.75 -0.71
N PHE A 334 3.81 14.30 -1.93
CA PHE A 334 3.25 13.13 -2.55
C PHE A 334 4.18 11.95 -2.35
N TYR A 335 3.65 10.86 -1.83
CA TYR A 335 4.38 9.62 -1.60
C TYR A 335 3.72 8.52 -2.40
N ASP A 336 4.49 7.86 -3.27
CA ASP A 336 4.08 6.62 -3.92
C ASP A 336 4.22 5.46 -2.91
N ASN A 337 3.35 4.46 -3.00
CA ASN A 337 3.43 3.31 -2.12
C ASN A 337 4.63 2.44 -2.49
N TYR A 338 5.30 1.90 -1.47
CA TYR A 338 6.49 1.06 -1.65
C TYR A 338 6.13 -0.31 -2.24
N TRP A 339 4.94 -0.84 -1.89
CA TRP A 339 4.41 -2.10 -2.43
C TRP A 339 3.08 -1.84 -3.14
N ASN A 340 3.07 -2.05 -4.47
CA ASN A 340 1.91 -1.84 -5.34
C ASN A 340 1.28 -3.20 -5.74
N GLY A 341 0.50 -3.79 -4.84
CA GLY A 341 -0.33 -4.97 -5.15
C GLY A 341 -0.54 -5.91 -3.97
N ASN A 342 -1.76 -6.48 -3.88
CA ASN A 342 -2.32 -7.39 -2.85
C ASN A 342 -3.20 -6.78 -1.74
N GLY A 343 -3.57 -5.50 -1.81
CA GLY A 343 -4.48 -4.89 -0.83
C GLY A 343 -3.83 -4.45 0.48
N THR A 344 -2.49 -4.49 0.57
CA THR A 344 -1.74 -3.94 1.70
C THR A 344 -0.82 -2.82 1.20
N ALA A 345 -1.27 -1.57 1.31
CA ALA A 345 -0.46 -0.40 0.93
C ALA A 345 0.66 -0.17 1.96
N GLY A 346 1.91 -0.38 1.56
CA GLY A 346 3.08 -0.02 2.35
C GLY A 346 3.48 1.43 2.09
N ALA A 347 3.14 2.35 2.98
CA ALA A 347 3.50 3.75 2.84
C ALA A 347 5.02 3.95 2.82
N ASN A 348 5.53 4.63 1.80
CA ASN A 348 6.87 5.21 1.82
C ASN A 348 6.82 6.50 2.66
N PHE A 349 7.63 6.62 3.72
CA PHE A 349 7.56 7.77 4.64
C PHE A 349 8.72 8.76 4.46
N ASP A 350 9.82 8.31 3.85
CA ASP A 350 11.09 9.04 3.78
C ASP A 350 11.50 9.43 2.36
N LYS A 351 10.79 8.96 1.33
CA LYS A 351 11.08 9.29 -0.08
C LYS A 351 9.86 9.85 -0.79
N PRO A 352 9.56 11.16 -0.63
CA PRO A 352 8.50 11.80 -1.40
C PRO A 352 8.86 11.77 -2.90
N LEU A 353 7.87 11.49 -3.73
CA LEU A 353 8.00 11.52 -5.19
C LEU A 353 8.01 12.96 -5.71
N LYS A 354 7.17 13.82 -5.13
CA LYS A 354 6.93 15.19 -5.57
C LYS A 354 6.47 16.03 -4.39
N ASN A 355 6.76 17.33 -4.41
CA ASN A 355 6.19 18.28 -3.46
C ASN A 355 5.69 19.54 -4.16
N ILE A 356 4.69 20.18 -3.55
CA ILE A 356 4.08 21.42 -4.02
C ILE A 356 3.90 22.35 -2.84
N LYS A 357 4.24 23.62 -3.00
CA LYS A 357 4.02 24.66 -1.98
C LYS A 357 2.85 25.54 -2.41
N LEU A 358 1.82 25.62 -1.59
CA LEU A 358 0.62 26.43 -1.89
C LEU A 358 0.41 27.50 -0.82
N LYS A 359 0.19 28.73 -1.27
CA LYS A 359 -0.30 29.83 -0.43
C LYS A 359 -1.72 29.54 0.08
N PRO A 360 -2.19 30.25 1.13
CA PRO A 360 -3.60 30.19 1.52
C PRO A 360 -4.53 30.43 0.33
N ASP A 361 -5.60 29.64 0.26
CA ASP A 361 -6.63 29.62 -0.79
C ASP A 361 -6.15 29.31 -2.22
N ALA A 362 -4.84 29.06 -2.41
CA ALA A 362 -4.30 28.70 -3.71
C ALA A 362 -4.68 27.26 -4.09
N SER A 363 -4.85 27.04 -5.39
CA SER A 363 -5.08 25.73 -5.98
C SER A 363 -4.09 25.46 -7.11
N GLN A 364 -3.68 24.21 -7.28
CA GLN A 364 -2.80 23.80 -8.37
C GLN A 364 -3.16 22.38 -8.81
N PHE A 365 -3.21 22.15 -10.12
CA PHE A 365 -3.25 20.81 -10.66
C PHE A 365 -1.86 20.16 -10.57
N VAL A 366 -1.81 18.97 -10.00
CA VAL A 366 -0.60 18.17 -9.84
C VAL A 366 -0.71 16.95 -10.74
N SER A 367 -0.10 17.05 -11.91
CA SER A 367 0.06 15.90 -12.81
C SER A 367 0.91 14.81 -12.15
N LEU A 368 0.44 13.58 -12.25
CA LEU A 368 1.03 12.37 -11.68
C LEU A 368 0.93 11.22 -12.71
N PRO A 369 1.83 10.22 -12.64
CA PRO A 369 1.72 9.05 -13.51
C PRO A 369 0.38 8.34 -13.31
N ARG A 370 -0.21 7.83 -14.39
CA ARG A 370 -1.45 7.02 -14.34
C ARG A 370 -1.36 5.85 -13.36
N SER A 371 -0.17 5.26 -13.24
CA SER A 371 0.13 4.16 -12.33
C SER A 371 0.31 4.55 -10.86
N PHE A 372 0.20 5.84 -10.50
CA PHE A 372 0.42 6.30 -9.13
C PHE A 372 -0.59 5.69 -8.17
N LYS A 373 -0.09 5.14 -7.06
CA LYS A 373 -0.90 4.61 -5.95
C LYS A 373 -0.23 5.03 -4.65
N GLY A 374 -0.82 5.97 -3.93
CA GLY A 374 -0.13 6.57 -2.82
C GLY A 374 -0.97 7.59 -2.10
N ARG A 375 -0.33 8.67 -1.66
CA ARG A 375 -0.99 9.69 -0.85
C ARG A 375 -0.37 11.06 -1.01
N VAL A 376 -1.12 12.08 -0.57
CA VAL A 376 -0.60 13.41 -0.28
C VAL A 376 -0.79 13.75 1.20
N GLN A 377 0.20 14.44 1.79
CA GLN A 377 0.15 14.91 3.18
C GLN A 377 0.81 16.29 3.35
N ARG A 378 0.53 16.94 4.48
CA ARG A 378 1.15 18.22 4.88
C ARG A 378 2.53 17.96 5.52
N GLY A 379 3.57 18.56 4.94
CA GLY A 379 4.95 18.36 5.38
C GLY A 379 5.38 16.90 5.30
N THR A 380 6.54 16.61 5.89
CA THR A 380 7.16 15.27 5.86
C THR A 380 7.02 14.49 7.16
N GLN A 381 6.34 15.06 8.16
CA GLN A 381 6.35 14.56 9.53
C GLN A 381 5.00 14.00 9.97
N LEU A 382 5.06 12.88 10.71
CA LEU A 382 3.93 12.28 11.41
C LEU A 382 3.80 12.82 12.84
N PRO A 383 2.61 12.72 13.47
CA PRO A 383 1.34 12.24 12.89
C PRO A 383 0.73 13.26 11.93
N CYS A 384 0.05 12.82 10.86
CA CYS A 384 -0.59 13.71 9.89
C CYS A 384 -1.77 13.04 9.18
N THR A 385 -2.69 13.86 8.66
CA THR A 385 -3.83 13.40 7.85
C THR A 385 -3.33 12.98 6.48
N TRP A 386 -3.79 11.82 6.01
CA TRP A 386 -3.50 11.31 4.69
C TRP A 386 -4.72 11.44 3.79
N VAL A 387 -4.46 11.84 2.54
CA VAL A 387 -5.41 11.69 1.44
C VAL A 387 -4.83 10.62 0.53
N GLU A 388 -5.41 9.43 0.58
CA GLU A 388 -4.92 8.23 -0.12
C GLU A 388 -5.66 8.11 -1.45
N PHE A 389 -4.93 7.76 -2.52
CA PHE A 389 -5.53 7.58 -3.83
C PHE A 389 -4.68 6.74 -4.79
N GLN A 390 -5.36 6.10 -5.72
CA GLN A 390 -4.78 5.55 -6.94
C GLN A 390 -5.45 6.19 -8.15
N LEU A 391 -4.68 6.47 -9.21
CA LEU A 391 -5.22 7.17 -10.38
C LEU A 391 -5.79 6.24 -11.44
N ASP A 392 -5.43 4.96 -11.43
CA ASP A 392 -5.93 3.93 -12.35
C ASP A 392 -6.04 2.59 -11.61
N ALA A 393 -7.23 2.31 -11.11
CA ALA A 393 -7.58 1.06 -10.48
C ALA A 393 -7.59 -0.07 -11.51
N SER A 394 -7.02 -1.23 -11.18
CA SER A 394 -6.85 -2.32 -12.14
C SER A 394 -8.16 -3.01 -12.55
N ASP A 395 -9.20 -2.86 -11.76
CA ASP A 395 -10.50 -3.50 -11.91
C ASP A 395 -11.48 -2.67 -12.74
N ASP A 396 -11.52 -1.34 -12.55
CA ASP A 396 -12.49 -0.48 -13.25
C ASP A 396 -11.87 0.71 -14.00
N HIS A 397 -10.55 0.85 -13.97
CA HIS A 397 -9.76 1.90 -14.61
C HIS A 397 -10.09 3.33 -14.18
N LYS A 398 -10.72 3.52 -13.02
CA LYS A 398 -11.01 4.84 -12.45
C LYS A 398 -9.92 5.26 -11.46
N ALA A 399 -9.88 6.55 -11.14
CA ALA A 399 -9.20 7.00 -9.93
C ALA A 399 -10.07 6.65 -8.72
N HIS A 400 -9.47 6.22 -7.63
CA HIS A 400 -10.11 5.93 -6.35
C HIS A 400 -9.34 6.61 -5.24
N GLY A 401 -10.02 7.19 -4.25
CA GLY A 401 -9.34 7.71 -3.08
C GLY A 401 -10.24 8.02 -1.90
N ASP A 402 -9.61 8.24 -0.76
CA ASP A 402 -10.26 8.41 0.53
C ASP A 402 -9.38 9.24 1.49
N ILE A 403 -9.92 9.49 2.68
CA ILE A 403 -9.21 10.18 3.77
C ILE A 403 -8.85 9.15 4.82
N SER A 404 -7.61 9.20 5.30
CA SER A 404 -7.11 8.30 6.34
C SER A 404 -6.47 9.07 7.48
N LEU A 405 -6.92 8.74 8.69
CA LEU A 405 -6.41 9.25 9.96
C LEU A 405 -5.59 8.19 10.71
N GLN A 406 -5.28 7.08 10.05
CA GLN A 406 -4.57 5.94 10.62
C GLN A 406 -3.20 6.34 11.20
N GLN A 407 -2.51 7.24 10.50
CA GLN A 407 -1.23 7.82 10.91
C GLN A 407 -1.38 9.16 11.65
N GLY A 408 -2.56 9.41 12.21
CA GLY A 408 -2.94 10.60 12.97
C GLY A 408 -3.71 11.62 12.13
N CYS A 409 -4.00 12.77 12.73
CA CYS A 409 -4.70 13.86 12.08
C CYS A 409 -4.11 15.21 12.48
N ASP A 410 -3.67 15.98 11.49
CA ASP A 410 -3.07 17.31 11.67
C ASP A 410 -3.89 18.44 11.04
N GLY A 411 -5.09 18.12 10.56
CA GLY A 411 -6.00 19.05 9.91
C GLY A 411 -7.04 18.30 9.07
N ALA A 412 -8.14 18.99 8.75
CA ALA A 412 -9.21 18.41 7.97
C ALA A 412 -8.80 18.24 6.50
N ALA A 413 -9.49 17.34 5.80
CA ALA A 413 -9.26 17.07 4.39
C ALA A 413 -10.53 16.50 3.74
N THR A 414 -10.73 16.84 2.47
CA THR A 414 -11.76 16.25 1.61
C THR A 414 -11.18 15.81 0.28
N ILE A 415 -11.84 14.83 -0.33
CA ILE A 415 -11.55 14.34 -1.66
C ILE A 415 -12.84 14.23 -2.48
N ALA A 416 -12.79 14.57 -3.76
CA ALA A 416 -13.95 14.58 -4.65
C ALA A 416 -13.59 14.10 -6.06
N SER A 417 -14.56 13.46 -6.73
CA SER A 417 -14.52 13.12 -8.14
C SER A 417 -14.54 14.38 -9.00
N THR A 418 -13.90 14.35 -10.16
CA THR A 418 -13.88 15.49 -11.11
C THR A 418 -14.48 15.15 -12.46
N ASP A 419 -15.10 13.98 -12.59
CA ASP A 419 -15.73 13.47 -13.82
C ASP A 419 -17.20 13.89 -13.98
N GLY A 420 -17.63 14.92 -13.25
CA GLY A 420 -19.00 15.42 -13.23
C GLY A 420 -19.95 14.67 -12.28
N THR A 421 -19.53 13.55 -11.66
CA THR A 421 -20.38 12.83 -10.69
C THR A 421 -20.50 13.55 -9.35
N ASN A 422 -19.56 14.45 -9.03
CA ASN A 422 -19.51 15.25 -7.80
C ASN A 422 -19.58 14.42 -6.49
N VAL A 423 -19.17 13.15 -6.54
CA VAL A 423 -19.04 12.31 -5.36
C VAL A 423 -17.89 12.86 -4.51
N SER A 424 -18.11 13.00 -3.20
CA SER A 424 -17.08 13.50 -2.27
C SER A 424 -17.17 12.83 -0.91
N ASN A 425 -16.02 12.77 -0.24
CA ASN A 425 -15.92 12.29 1.14
C ASN A 425 -14.86 13.07 1.93
N GLY A 426 -14.80 12.85 3.24
CA GLY A 426 -13.92 13.57 4.16
C GLY A 426 -14.67 14.45 5.15
N PHE A 427 -13.95 15.42 5.72
CA PHE A 427 -14.47 16.35 6.73
C PHE A 427 -13.75 17.70 6.64
N THR A 428 -14.38 18.76 7.14
CA THR A 428 -13.89 20.14 6.97
C THR A 428 -13.69 20.89 8.29
N HIS A 429 -14.24 20.38 9.39
CA HIS A 429 -14.13 21.02 10.70
C HIS A 429 -12.81 20.69 11.41
N ASP A 430 -12.35 21.62 12.23
CA ASP A 430 -11.16 21.42 13.06
C ASP A 430 -11.41 20.36 14.14
N VAL A 431 -10.60 19.32 14.11
CA VAL A 431 -10.62 18.22 15.09
C VAL A 431 -9.40 18.23 16.00
N VAL A 432 -8.37 19.03 15.74
CA VAL A 432 -7.09 18.99 16.48
C VAL A 432 -7.12 19.90 17.71
N THR A 433 -7.74 21.08 17.60
CA THR A 433 -7.81 22.05 18.71
C THR A 433 -8.61 21.50 19.89
N GLY A 434 -9.75 20.85 19.62
CA GLY A 434 -10.66 20.30 20.64
C GLY A 434 -10.31 18.90 21.16
N ALA A 435 -9.26 18.25 20.62
CA ALA A 435 -8.94 16.88 21.00
C ALA A 435 -8.43 16.78 22.46
N PRO A 436 -8.85 15.74 23.20
CA PRO A 436 -8.40 15.52 24.57
C PRO A 436 -6.89 15.29 24.61
N ALA A 437 -6.24 15.71 25.70
CA ALA A 437 -4.78 15.63 25.81
C ALA A 437 -4.22 14.22 25.57
N ALA A 438 -4.95 13.17 25.98
CA ALA A 438 -4.56 11.78 25.77
C ALA A 438 -4.59 11.34 24.29
N ALA A 439 -5.37 12.02 23.45
CA ALA A 439 -5.46 11.77 22.01
C ALA A 439 -4.41 12.54 21.20
N ILE A 440 -3.58 13.36 21.84
CA ILE A 440 -2.67 14.31 21.17
C ILE A 440 -1.23 13.84 21.24
N ARG A 441 -0.52 14.01 20.13
CA ARG A 441 0.94 13.93 20.04
C ARG A 441 1.48 15.19 19.36
N LYS A 442 2.66 15.63 19.78
CA LYS A 442 3.41 16.66 19.04
C LYS A 442 4.20 15.98 17.93
N LYS A 443 4.10 16.50 16.71
CA LYS A 443 5.02 16.18 15.63
C LYS A 443 6.46 16.59 16.02
N PRO A 444 7.50 16.05 15.37
CA PRO A 444 8.89 16.44 15.61
C PRO A 444 9.16 17.96 15.50
N ASN A 445 8.44 18.67 14.62
CA ASN A 445 8.49 20.13 14.47
C ASN A 445 7.72 20.90 15.58
N GLY A 446 7.12 20.20 16.55
CA GLY A 446 6.37 20.78 17.66
C GLY A 446 4.89 21.05 17.38
N GLU A 447 4.41 20.89 16.15
CA GLU A 447 2.99 21.06 15.82
C GLU A 447 2.12 20.02 16.54
N ARG A 448 0.90 20.42 16.93
CA ARG A 448 -0.10 19.50 17.48
C ARG A 448 -0.74 18.68 16.37
N ALA A 449 -0.92 17.39 16.63
CA ALA A 449 -1.76 16.49 15.86
C ALA A 449 -2.46 15.52 16.83
N THR A 450 -3.54 14.90 16.39
CA THR A 450 -4.01 13.68 17.06
C THR A 450 -3.02 12.55 16.79
N ASP A 451 -2.87 11.67 17.77
CA ASP A 451 -1.96 10.53 17.71
C ASP A 451 -2.46 9.46 16.72
N THR A 452 -1.58 8.53 16.36
CA THR A 452 -1.89 7.45 15.41
C THR A 452 -2.94 6.50 15.98
N THR A 453 -3.88 6.07 15.16
CA THR A 453 -4.99 5.20 15.57
C THR A 453 -4.77 3.73 15.26
N VAL A 454 -3.87 3.39 14.35
CA VAL A 454 -3.41 2.00 14.12
C VAL A 454 -2.03 1.73 14.71
N GLY A 455 -1.46 2.73 15.37
CA GLY A 455 -0.06 2.72 15.76
C GLY A 455 0.85 3.09 14.59
N ASN A 456 2.07 3.43 14.94
CA ASN A 456 3.18 3.46 14.00
C ASN A 456 4.37 2.74 14.63
N TRP A 457 5.48 2.70 13.91
CA TRP A 457 6.72 2.05 14.30
C TRP A 457 7.27 2.49 15.68
N MET A 458 6.80 3.61 16.23
CA MET A 458 7.20 4.19 17.51
C MET A 458 6.14 4.04 18.63
N GLY A 459 5.02 3.35 18.39
CA GLY A 459 3.99 3.13 19.41
C GLY A 459 2.73 2.44 18.89
N GLY A 460 2.04 1.71 19.78
CA GLY A 460 0.79 1.04 19.46
C GLY A 460 -0.38 2.00 19.21
N PRO A 461 -1.55 1.46 18.81
CA PRO A 461 -2.79 2.22 18.63
C PRO A 461 -3.11 3.12 19.83
N ASN A 462 -3.39 4.40 19.60
CA ASN A 462 -3.84 5.30 20.66
C ASN A 462 -5.37 5.24 20.80
N LYS A 463 -5.84 4.55 21.85
CA LYS A 463 -7.28 4.39 22.12
C LYS A 463 -8.02 5.72 22.28
N ALA A 464 -7.42 6.72 22.91
CA ALA A 464 -8.08 8.01 23.09
C ALA A 464 -8.24 8.75 21.74
N ALA A 465 -7.27 8.63 20.84
CA ALA A 465 -7.39 9.16 19.48
C ALA A 465 -8.46 8.41 18.67
N ILE A 466 -8.51 7.07 18.74
CA ILE A 466 -9.55 6.25 18.10
C ILE A 466 -10.94 6.66 18.58
N ASP A 467 -11.16 6.68 19.89
CA ASP A 467 -12.47 6.97 20.48
C ASP A 467 -12.91 8.41 20.13
N TYR A 468 -11.98 9.36 20.19
CA TYR A 468 -12.24 10.75 19.84
C TYR A 468 -12.58 10.92 18.37
N LEU A 469 -11.75 10.43 17.44
CA LEU A 469 -11.96 10.59 16.00
C LEU A 469 -13.21 9.85 15.53
N ASN A 470 -13.55 8.70 16.12
CA ASN A 470 -14.81 8.02 15.82
C ASN A 470 -16.02 8.87 16.21
N LYS A 471 -15.92 9.61 17.31
CA LYS A 471 -16.97 10.51 17.77
C LYS A 471 -17.09 11.76 16.90
N VAL A 472 -15.98 12.39 16.51
CA VAL A 472 -16.02 13.72 15.88
C VAL A 472 -15.91 13.71 14.35
N VAL A 473 -15.37 12.64 13.75
CA VAL A 473 -15.28 12.46 12.28
C VAL A 473 -16.16 11.29 11.85
N GLY A 474 -15.96 10.14 12.50
CA GLY A 474 -16.64 8.88 12.19
C GLY A 474 -16.03 8.14 11.00
N GLN A 475 -15.97 6.80 11.11
CA GLN A 475 -15.33 5.92 10.12
C GLN A 475 -15.89 6.10 8.69
N ARG A 476 -17.16 6.51 8.54
CA ARG A 476 -17.75 6.76 7.21
C ARG A 476 -17.11 7.92 6.46
N ARG A 477 -16.45 8.85 7.18
CA ARG A 477 -15.83 10.04 6.61
C ARG A 477 -14.33 9.90 6.39
N ALA A 478 -13.66 9.06 7.17
CA ALA A 478 -12.25 8.78 7.05
C ALA A 478 -11.90 7.45 7.72
N TYR A 479 -10.88 6.75 7.23
CA TYR A 479 -10.32 5.59 7.91
C TYR A 479 -9.72 5.99 9.25
N ILE A 480 -10.35 5.57 10.35
CA ILE A 480 -9.83 5.78 11.70
C ILE A 480 -9.09 4.53 12.13
N VAL A 481 -9.70 3.36 12.01
CA VAL A 481 -9.02 2.07 12.18
C VAL A 481 -9.06 1.31 10.85
N GLY A 482 -8.10 0.42 10.62
CA GLY A 482 -8.05 -0.39 9.40
C GLY A 482 -9.28 -1.28 9.23
N GLY A 483 -9.55 -1.72 8.00
CA GLY A 483 -10.70 -2.55 7.64
C GLY A 483 -11.62 -1.86 6.63
N THR A 484 -12.90 -2.21 6.65
CA THR A 484 -13.95 -1.65 5.78
C THR A 484 -14.70 -0.51 6.47
N GLY A 485 -15.42 0.34 5.72
CA GLY A 485 -16.42 1.25 6.28
C GLY A 485 -16.28 2.73 5.91
N THR A 486 -15.21 3.09 5.22
CA THR A 486 -15.07 4.39 4.55
C THR A 486 -15.39 4.19 3.08
N PRO A 487 -16.49 4.77 2.56
CA PRO A 487 -16.74 4.79 1.12
C PRO A 487 -15.63 5.59 0.44
N ASP A 488 -15.01 4.99 -0.56
CA ASP A 488 -14.05 5.66 -1.42
C ASP A 488 -14.78 6.54 -2.45
N VAL A 489 -14.02 7.48 -3.01
CA VAL A 489 -14.45 8.38 -4.07
C VAL A 489 -13.82 7.92 -5.37
N ALA A 490 -14.67 7.57 -6.34
CA ALA A 490 -14.23 7.14 -7.66
C ALA A 490 -14.41 8.25 -8.72
N SER A 491 -13.50 8.37 -9.68
CA SER A 491 -13.57 9.34 -10.79
C SER A 491 -13.09 8.73 -12.11
N LYS A 492 -13.94 8.72 -13.12
CA LYS A 492 -13.70 8.09 -14.44
C LYS A 492 -12.60 8.75 -15.26
N ASN A 493 -12.33 10.02 -15.03
CA ASN A 493 -11.34 10.80 -15.78
C ASN A 493 -9.91 10.69 -15.20
N ASN A 494 -9.66 9.74 -14.30
CA ASN A 494 -8.38 9.53 -13.61
C ASN A 494 -7.88 10.78 -12.84
N ARG A 495 -8.80 11.65 -12.41
CA ARG A 495 -8.49 12.88 -11.66
C ARG A 495 -9.38 13.03 -10.43
N LEU A 496 -8.81 13.49 -9.33
CA LEU A 496 -9.53 13.80 -8.08
C LEU A 496 -9.24 15.23 -7.66
N ALA A 497 -10.18 15.86 -6.96
CA ALA A 497 -9.97 17.13 -6.29
C ALA A 497 -9.74 16.88 -4.80
N VAL A 498 -8.70 17.51 -4.24
CA VAL A 498 -8.31 17.38 -2.85
C VAL A 498 -8.25 18.75 -2.21
N VAL A 499 -8.93 18.92 -1.09
CA VAL A 499 -8.90 20.15 -0.30
C VAL A 499 -8.36 19.86 1.08
N MET A 500 -7.31 20.60 1.48
CA MET A 500 -6.65 20.49 2.78
C MET A 500 -6.87 21.77 3.57
N TYR A 501 -7.47 21.67 4.76
CA TYR A 501 -7.88 22.81 5.59
C TYR A 501 -6.86 23.19 6.66
#